data_AF-A0A939UWY4-F1
#
_entry.id   AF-A0A939UWY4-F1
#
_cell.length_a   1.000
_cell.length_b   1.000
_cell.length_c   1.000
_cell.angle_alpha   90.00
_cell.angle_beta   90.00
_cell.angle_gamma   90.00
#
_symmetry.space_group_name_H-M   'P 1'
#
loop_
_entity.id
_entity.type
_entity.pdbx_description
1 polymer ?
#
loop_
_entity_poly.entity_id
_entity_poly.type
_entity_poly.pdbx_seq_one_letter_code
_entity_poly.pdbx_strand_id
1 'polypeptide(L)'
;MANHKSTIKRMRQSETRRLHNRYYAKTMRNALRKLRATKEKEAALELYPQLQKMLDKLAKQNIIHWKKAANLKSGAMLHISKLS
;
A
#
# COMPACT_ATOMS: atom_id res chain seq x y z
N MET A 1 20.74 -6.87 -24.91
CA MET A 1 19.37 -7.32 -25.24
C MET A 1 19.20 -8.74 -24.70
N ALA A 2 18.01 -9.14 -24.26
CA ALA A 2 17.82 -10.52 -23.79
C ALA A 2 17.87 -11.48 -24.99
N ASN A 3 18.93 -12.26 -25.10
CA ASN A 3 19.16 -13.09 -26.29
C ASN A 3 18.45 -14.45 -26.21
N HIS A 4 18.17 -14.94 -25.00
CA HIS A 4 17.49 -16.22 -24.81
C HIS A 4 15.96 -16.05 -24.71
N LYS A 5 15.20 -16.95 -25.35
CA LYS A 5 13.72 -16.91 -25.40
C LYS A 5 13.08 -16.84 -24.02
N SER A 6 13.61 -17.59 -23.04
CA SER A 6 13.10 -17.56 -21.66
C SER A 6 13.31 -16.18 -21.00
N THR A 7 14.43 -15.52 -21.26
CA THR A 7 14.75 -14.20 -20.70
C THR A 7 13.82 -13.13 -21.27
N ILE A 8 13.55 -13.15 -22.59
CA ILE A 8 12.58 -12.24 -23.22
C ILE A 8 11.19 -12.42 -22.58
N LYS A 9 10.76 -13.66 -22.34
CA LYS A 9 9.50 -13.95 -21.65
C LYS A 9 9.48 -13.40 -20.22
N ARG A 10 10.58 -13.57 -19.46
CA ARG A 10 10.69 -13.03 -18.10
C ARG A 10 10.64 -11.50 -18.07
N MET A 11 11.27 -10.81 -19.02
CA MET A 11 11.18 -9.35 -19.12
C MET A 11 9.74 -8.88 -19.26
N ARG A 12 8.98 -9.46 -20.21
CA ARG A 12 7.56 -9.13 -20.43
C ARG A 12 6.72 -9.35 -19.17
N GLN A 13 6.91 -10.48 -18.48
CA GLN A 13 6.20 -10.80 -17.22
C GLN A 13 6.58 -9.86 -16.07
N SER A 14 7.84 -9.42 -16.01
CA SER A 14 8.31 -8.52 -14.96
C SER A 14 7.77 -7.11 -15.18
N GLU A 15 7.65 -6.63 -16.42
CA GLU A 15 7.07 -5.33 -16.72
C GLU A 15 5.61 -5.22 -16.32
N THR A 16 4.80 -6.24 -16.63
CA THR A 16 3.38 -6.27 -16.26
C THR A 16 3.19 -6.31 -14.75
N ARG A 17 3.94 -7.17 -14.04
CA ARG A 17 3.92 -7.24 -12.57
C ARG A 17 4.41 -5.95 -11.93
N ARG A 18 5.46 -5.33 -12.48
CA ARG A 18 5.99 -4.05 -11.99
C ARG A 18 4.95 -2.95 -12.10
N LEU A 19 4.26 -2.84 -13.24
CA LEU A 19 3.22 -1.84 -13.46
C LEU A 19 2.05 -2.03 -12.47
N HIS A 20 1.54 -3.26 -12.36
CA HIS A 20 0.49 -3.64 -11.42
C HIS A 20 0.86 -3.27 -9.98
N ASN A 21 2.00 -3.78 -9.49
CA ASN A 21 2.42 -3.56 -8.10
C ASN A 21 2.68 -2.08 -7.81
N ARG A 22 3.24 -1.35 -8.77
CA ARG A 22 3.46 0.09 -8.65
C ARG A 22 2.15 0.86 -8.50
N TYR A 23 1.13 0.53 -9.30
CA TYR A 23 -0.18 1.17 -9.22
C TYR A 23 -0.79 1.00 -7.83
N TYR A 24 -0.95 -0.24 -7.39
CA TYR A 24 -1.55 -0.55 -6.09
C TYR A 24 -0.77 0.02 -4.91
N ALA A 25 0.57 -0.07 -4.94
CA ALA A 25 1.41 0.52 -3.90
C ALA A 25 1.33 2.05 -3.90
N LYS A 26 1.11 2.71 -5.04
CA LYS A 26 0.92 4.18 -5.11
C LYS A 26 -0.44 4.57 -4.53
N THR A 27 -1.50 3.85 -4.86
CA THR A 27 -2.84 4.11 -4.34
C THR A 27 -2.89 4.00 -2.82
N MET A 28 -2.29 2.95 -2.25
CA MET A 28 -2.18 2.79 -0.80
C MET A 28 -1.36 3.90 -0.14
N ARG A 29 -0.23 4.32 -0.74
CA ARG A 29 0.58 5.43 -0.21
C ARG A 29 -0.20 6.76 -0.23
N ASN A 30 -0.99 7.00 -1.27
CA ASN A 30 -1.82 8.20 -1.35
C ASN A 30 -2.92 8.19 -0.27
N ALA A 31 -3.59 7.05 -0.04
CA ALA A 31 -4.57 6.92 1.04
C ALA A 31 -3.94 7.21 2.42
N LEU A 32 -2.75 6.65 2.68
CA LEU A 32 -2.01 6.93 3.92
C LEU A 32 -1.62 8.41 4.05
N ARG A 33 -1.21 9.07 2.96
CA ARG A 33 -0.91 10.50 2.97
C ARG A 33 -2.14 11.35 3.27
N LYS A 34 -3.31 10.99 2.69
CA LYS A 34 -4.58 11.67 2.98
C LYS A 34 -4.93 11.57 4.47
N LEU A 35 -4.87 10.36 5.05
CA LEU A 35 -5.16 10.15 6.47
C LEU A 35 -4.23 10.96 7.39
N ARG A 36 -2.95 11.09 7.03
CA ARG A 36 -1.99 11.91 7.78
C ARG A 36 -2.14 13.42 7.59
N ALA A 37 -2.87 13.85 6.55
CA ALA A 37 -3.11 15.27 6.28
C ALA A 37 -4.41 15.76 6.95
N THR A 38 -5.35 14.86 7.22
CA THR A 38 -6.55 15.15 8.02
C THR A 38 -6.17 15.56 9.45
N LYS A 39 -6.73 16.68 9.91
CA LYS A 39 -6.51 17.23 11.26
C LYS A 39 -7.63 16.87 12.23
N GLU A 40 -8.82 16.62 11.72
CA GLU A 40 -9.99 16.25 12.51
C GLU A 40 -9.98 14.76 12.83
N LYS A 41 -10.16 14.43 14.11
CA LYS A 41 -10.11 13.07 14.62
C LYS A 41 -11.22 12.19 14.06
N GLU A 42 -12.46 12.68 14.05
CA GLU A 42 -13.63 11.94 13.56
C GLU A 42 -13.48 11.58 12.08
N ALA A 43 -13.10 12.55 11.24
CA ALA A 43 -12.84 12.32 9.83
C ALA A 43 -11.72 11.30 9.60
N ALA A 44 -10.68 11.29 10.44
CA ALA A 44 -9.60 10.31 10.34
C ALA A 44 -10.05 8.89 10.76
N LEU A 45 -10.96 8.77 11.73
CA LEU A 45 -11.54 7.49 12.16
C LEU A 45 -12.40 6.87 11.06
N GLU A 46 -13.18 7.68 10.33
CA GLU A 46 -13.99 7.19 9.21
C GLU A 46 -13.14 6.67 8.03
N LEU A 47 -12.00 7.31 7.76
CA LEU A 47 -11.09 6.92 6.68
C LEU A 47 -10.25 5.68 7.02
N TYR A 48 -10.07 5.38 8.30
CA TYR A 48 -9.18 4.32 8.77
C TYR A 48 -9.60 2.90 8.33
N PRO A 49 -10.89 2.47 8.42
CA PRO A 49 -11.33 1.17 7.95
C PRO A 49 -11.01 0.90 6.48
N GLN A 50 -11.14 1.93 5.62
CA GLN A 50 -10.81 1.81 4.20
C GLN A 50 -9.31 1.59 4.00
N LEU A 51 -8.47 2.34 4.71
CA LEU A 51 -7.02 2.17 4.69
C LEU A 51 -6.60 0.79 5.18
N GLN A 52 -7.18 0.31 6.28
CA GLN A 52 -6.91 -1.02 6.84
C GLN A 52 -7.22 -2.12 5.83
N LYS A 53 -8.40 -2.08 5.19
CA LYS A 53 -8.79 -3.05 4.15
C LYS A 53 -7.80 -3.06 2.97
N MET A 54 -7.32 -1.89 2.55
CA MET A 54 -6.32 -1.80 1.47
C MET A 54 -4.98 -2.41 1.89
N LEU A 55 -4.50 -2.11 3.09
CA LEU A 55 -3.24 -2.64 3.63
C LEU A 55 -3.25 -4.16 3.70
N ASP A 56 -4.32 -4.74 4.24
CA ASP A 56 -4.43 -6.18 4.44
C ASP A 56 -4.57 -6.92 3.09
N LYS A 57 -5.27 -6.33 2.11
CA LYS A 57 -5.34 -6.87 0.74
C LYS A 57 -3.96 -6.91 0.07
N LEU A 58 -3.16 -5.84 0.19
CA LEU A 58 -1.83 -5.78 -0.42
C LEU A 58 -0.82 -6.71 0.27
N ALA A 59 -0.98 -6.91 1.58
CA ALA A 59 -0.19 -7.90 2.32
C ALA A 59 -0.52 -9.31 1.85
N LYS A 60 -1.81 -9.65 1.72
CA LYS A 60 -2.27 -10.95 1.19
C LYS A 60 -1.76 -11.24 -0.22
N GLN A 61 -1.68 -10.23 -1.07
CA GLN A 61 -1.15 -10.34 -2.44
C GLN A 61 0.38 -10.29 -2.53
N ASN A 62 1.10 -10.26 -1.40
CA ASN A 62 2.56 -10.15 -1.33
C ASN A 62 3.15 -8.91 -2.04
N ILE A 63 2.35 -7.86 -2.24
CA ILE A 63 2.82 -6.58 -2.79
C ILE A 63 3.57 -5.80 -1.70
N ILE A 64 3.12 -5.93 -0.44
CA ILE A 64 3.82 -5.43 0.74
C ILE A 64 4.01 -6.57 1.74
N HIS A 65 5.08 -6.54 2.52
CA HIS A 65 5.29 -7.52 3.57
C HIS A 65 4.26 -7.35 4.71
N TRP A 66 3.81 -8.45 5.32
CA TRP A 66 2.80 -8.41 6.39
C TRP A 66 3.24 -7.56 7.60
N LYS A 67 4.52 -7.65 7.99
CA LYS A 67 5.12 -6.78 9.04
C LYS A 67 5.03 -5.29 8.70
N LYS A 68 5.18 -4.93 7.42
CA LYS A 68 5.06 -3.55 6.96
C LYS A 68 3.61 -3.07 7.04
N ALA A 69 2.65 -3.92 6.65
CA ALA A 69 1.24 -3.60 6.81
C ALA A 69 0.88 -3.41 8.30
N ALA A 70 1.33 -4.29 9.18
CA ALA A 70 1.12 -4.19 10.62
C ALA A 70 1.73 -2.90 11.22
N ASN A 71 2.97 -2.57 10.86
CA ASN A 71 3.63 -1.32 11.29
C ASN A 71 2.83 -0.09 10.83
N LEU A 72 2.38 -0.06 9.58
CA LEU A 72 1.61 1.07 9.05
C LEU A 72 0.22 1.21 9.69
N LYS A 73 -0.45 0.09 10.03
CA LYS A 73 -1.71 0.11 10.79
C LYS A 73 -1.49 0.71 12.18
N SER A 74 -0.49 0.20 12.91
CA SER A 74 -0.15 0.71 14.24
C SER A 74 0.23 2.21 14.20
N GLY A 75 1.10 2.61 13.27
CA GLY A 75 1.52 4.00 13.13
C GLY A 75 0.39 4.95 12.72
N ALA A 76 -0.58 4.50 11.91
CA ALA A 76 -1.76 5.27 11.56
C ALA A 76 -2.68 5.47 12.78
N MET A 77 -2.91 4.41 13.57
CA MET A 77 -3.74 4.50 14.78
C MET A 77 -3.10 5.42 15.83
N LEU A 78 -1.77 5.33 16.03
CA LEU A 78 -1.04 6.23 16.91
C LEU A 78 -1.15 7.70 16.49
N HIS A 79 -1.20 7.96 15.18
CA HIS A 79 -1.42 9.32 14.68
C HIS A 79 -2.82 9.83 15.02
N ILE A 80 -3.86 9.02 14.76
CA ILE A 80 -5.26 9.38 15.06
C ILE A 80 -5.45 9.61 16.56
N SER A 81 -4.84 8.78 17.42
CA SER A 81 -4.90 8.94 18.88
C SER A 81 -4.31 10.27 19.37
N LYS A 82 -3.32 10.82 18.65
CA LYS A 82 -2.69 12.12 18.95
C LYS A 82 -3.46 13.32 18.40
N LEU A 83 -4.39 13.11 17.46
CA LEU A 83 -5.25 14.18 16.99
C LEU A 83 -6.24 14.53 18.11
N SER A 84 -6.39 15.83 18.36
CA SER A 84 -7.38 16.38 19.30
C SER A 84 -8.78 16.27 18.72
#